data_AF-A0A661CEH9-F1
#
_entry.id   AF-A0A661CEH9-F1
#
_cell.length_a   1.000
_cell.length_b   1.000
_cell.length_c   1.000
_cell.angle_alpha   90.00
_cell.angle_beta   90.00
_cell.angle_gamma   90.00
#
_symmetry.space_group_name_H-M   'P 1'
#
loop_
_entity.id
_entity.type
_entity.pdbx_description
1 polymer ?
#
loop_
_entity_poly.entity_id
_entity_poly.type
_entity_poly.pdbx_seq_one_letter_code
_entity_poly.pdbx_strand_id
1 'polypeptide(L)'
;MSLEKLSTLAQDQWEAEKRVRIKEQELKDAKKAERKISEELIPDLMDELGIEEFTTSAGIAVSVKENIRASISKDNAPAAFTWLRKNGHAGLIKRAITVIAKNDEQGTEIMGQLDDYDVSDKAAVHAGTLSAWVREKLAAGEDIPMDLLGVFRQRISKVKV
;
A
#
# COMPACT_ATOMS: atom_id res chain seq x y z
N MET A 1 39.63 -19.32 -33.46
CA MET A 1 39.63 -19.57 -31.99
C MET A 1 39.04 -18.45 -31.14
N SER A 2 39.44 -17.16 -31.26
CA SER A 2 38.87 -16.07 -30.41
C SER A 2 37.47 -15.61 -30.85
N LEU A 3 37.27 -15.39 -32.15
CA LEU A 3 36.00 -14.87 -32.71
C LEU A 3 34.85 -15.89 -32.69
N GLU A 4 35.13 -17.18 -32.89
CA GLU A 4 34.11 -18.24 -32.83
C GLU A 4 33.55 -18.40 -31.41
N LYS A 5 34.43 -18.38 -30.39
CA LYS A 5 34.00 -18.41 -28.99
C LYS A 5 33.13 -17.21 -28.63
N LEU A 6 33.50 -16.02 -29.12
CA LEU A 6 32.71 -14.81 -28.92
C LEU A 6 31.34 -14.91 -29.60
N SER A 7 31.27 -15.47 -30.81
CA SER A 7 30.02 -15.69 -31.53
C SER A 7 29.10 -16.68 -30.79
N THR A 8 29.65 -17.78 -30.27
CA THR A 8 28.88 -18.74 -29.46
C THR A 8 28.37 -18.08 -28.18
N LEU A 9 29.21 -17.35 -27.46
CA LEU A 9 28.78 -16.64 -26.25
C LEU A 9 27.71 -15.57 -26.52
N ALA A 10 27.79 -14.88 -27.66
CA ALA A 10 26.77 -13.92 -28.06
C ALA A 10 25.42 -14.60 -28.38
N GLN A 11 25.45 -15.78 -29.00
CA GLN A 11 24.25 -16.60 -29.22
C GLN A 11 23.66 -17.12 -27.91
N ASP A 12 24.51 -17.63 -27.01
CA ASP A 12 24.11 -18.11 -25.69
C ASP A 12 23.47 -16.99 -24.85
N GLN A 13 24.08 -15.78 -24.88
CA GLN A 13 23.53 -14.61 -24.20
C GLN A 13 22.16 -14.23 -24.76
N TRP A 14 22.01 -14.19 -26.09
CA TRP A 14 20.73 -13.87 -26.72
C TRP A 14 19.64 -14.89 -26.37
N GLU A 15 19.97 -16.18 -26.34
CA GLU A 15 19.05 -17.21 -25.88
C GLU A 15 18.68 -17.06 -24.41
N ALA A 16 19.67 -16.76 -23.55
CA ALA A 16 19.44 -16.53 -22.14
C ALA A 16 18.51 -15.33 -21.90
N GLU A 17 18.74 -14.21 -22.59
CA GLU A 17 17.87 -13.01 -22.53
C GLU A 17 16.46 -13.31 -23.01
N LYS A 18 16.31 -14.10 -24.09
CA LYS A 18 15.00 -14.55 -24.57
C LYS A 18 14.27 -15.39 -23.51
N ARG A 19 14.98 -16.32 -22.85
CA ARG A 19 14.40 -17.15 -21.77
C ARG A 19 14.00 -16.31 -20.56
N VAL A 20 14.81 -15.31 -20.18
CA VAL A 20 14.48 -14.36 -19.11
C VAL A 20 13.18 -13.62 -19.45
N ARG A 21 13.08 -13.05 -20.65
CA ARG A 21 11.88 -12.33 -21.08
C ARG A 21 10.62 -13.19 -21.07
N ILE A 22 10.72 -14.46 -21.50
CA ILE A 22 9.59 -15.40 -21.45
C ILE A 22 9.17 -15.65 -20.00
N LYS A 23 10.12 -15.96 -19.12
CA LYS A 23 9.82 -16.20 -17.69
C LYS A 23 9.26 -14.98 -16.98
N GLU A 24 9.70 -13.78 -17.32
CA GLU A 24 9.12 -12.54 -16.80
C GLU A 24 7.66 -12.37 -17.22
N GLN A 25 7.33 -12.72 -18.46
CA GLN A 25 5.97 -12.69 -18.95
C GLN A 25 5.10 -13.76 -18.28
N GLU A 26 5.59 -15.00 -18.18
CA GLU A 26 4.90 -16.08 -17.45
C GLU A 26 4.67 -15.71 -15.98
N LEU A 27 5.66 -15.10 -15.32
CA LEU A 27 5.53 -14.62 -13.94
C LEU A 27 4.46 -13.54 -13.83
N LYS A 28 4.40 -12.62 -14.80
CA LYS A 28 3.39 -11.57 -14.83
C LYS A 28 1.98 -12.16 -14.98
N ASP A 29 1.82 -13.14 -15.87
CA ASP A 29 0.54 -13.80 -16.12
C ASP A 29 0.11 -14.67 -14.93
N ALA A 30 1.05 -15.41 -14.32
CA ALA A 30 0.81 -16.19 -13.10
C ALA A 30 0.39 -15.29 -11.92
N LYS A 31 1.06 -14.15 -11.71
CA LYS A 31 0.66 -13.15 -10.70
C LYS A 31 -0.73 -12.58 -10.96
N LYS A 32 -1.08 -12.33 -12.23
CA LYS A 32 -2.42 -11.85 -12.58
C LYS A 32 -3.49 -12.90 -12.29
N ALA A 33 -3.22 -14.17 -12.61
CA ALA A 33 -4.14 -15.27 -12.34
C ALA A 33 -4.31 -15.50 -10.83
N GLU A 34 -3.22 -15.53 -10.06
CA GLU A 34 -3.24 -15.67 -8.59
C GLU A 34 -4.01 -14.53 -7.92
N ARG A 35 -3.79 -13.29 -8.36
CA ARG A 35 -4.56 -12.13 -7.91
C ARG A 35 -6.05 -12.26 -8.23
N LYS A 36 -6.40 -12.66 -9.45
CA LYS A 36 -7.81 -12.85 -9.83
C LYS A 36 -8.48 -13.94 -8.98
N ILE A 37 -7.79 -15.04 -8.74
CA ILE A 37 -8.33 -16.14 -7.92
C ILE A 37 -8.53 -15.67 -6.48
N SER A 38 -7.54 -14.99 -5.90
CA SER A 38 -7.54 -14.63 -4.48
C SER A 38 -8.41 -13.42 -4.13
N GLU A 39 -8.58 -12.47 -5.05
CA GLU A 39 -9.29 -11.21 -4.79
C GLU A 39 -10.72 -11.17 -5.38
N GLU A 40 -11.04 -12.06 -6.32
CA GLU A 40 -12.34 -12.07 -7.03
C GLU A 40 -13.00 -13.45 -6.92
N LEU A 41 -12.43 -14.49 -7.55
CA LEU A 41 -13.13 -15.77 -7.71
C LEU A 41 -13.41 -16.51 -6.39
N ILE A 42 -12.43 -16.58 -5.48
CA ILE A 42 -12.63 -17.26 -4.18
C ILE A 42 -13.59 -16.45 -3.29
N PRO A 43 -13.38 -15.12 -3.07
CA PRO A 43 -14.34 -14.32 -2.32
C PRO A 43 -15.77 -14.41 -2.86
N ASP A 44 -15.97 -14.30 -4.18
CA ASP A 44 -17.30 -14.34 -4.80
C ASP A 44 -18.00 -15.69 -4.56
N LEU A 45 -17.28 -16.82 -4.73
CA LEU A 45 -17.84 -18.15 -4.50
C LEU A 45 -18.13 -18.40 -3.02
N MET A 46 -17.26 -17.93 -2.13
CA MET A 46 -17.47 -18.04 -0.69
C MET A 46 -18.67 -17.20 -0.22
N ASP A 47 -18.91 -16.05 -0.84
CA ASP A 47 -20.10 -15.21 -0.61
C ASP A 47 -21.38 -15.87 -1.12
N GLU A 48 -21.35 -16.47 -2.31
CA GLU A 48 -22.48 -17.23 -2.85
C GLU A 48 -22.88 -18.40 -1.95
N LEU A 49 -21.88 -19.06 -1.35
CA LEU A 49 -22.07 -20.18 -0.42
C LEU A 49 -22.34 -19.74 1.03
N GLY A 50 -22.16 -18.46 1.36
CA GLY A 50 -22.30 -17.94 2.71
C GLY A 50 -21.27 -18.49 3.71
N ILE A 51 -20.07 -18.86 3.26
CA ILE A 51 -19.01 -19.45 4.09
C ILE A 51 -17.82 -18.50 4.20
N GLU A 52 -17.32 -18.28 5.41
CA GLU A 52 -16.14 -17.41 5.64
C GLU A 52 -14.83 -18.19 5.69
N GLU A 53 -14.90 -19.49 6.00
CA GLU A 53 -13.77 -20.42 6.06
C GLU A 53 -14.13 -21.77 5.42
N PHE A 54 -13.19 -22.35 4.67
CA PHE A 54 -13.33 -23.64 4.01
C PHE A 54 -12.02 -24.42 4.05
N THR A 55 -12.08 -25.72 4.32
CA THR A 55 -10.92 -26.62 4.23
C THR A 55 -11.14 -27.60 3.09
N THR A 56 -10.23 -27.58 2.11
CA THR A 56 -10.23 -28.53 0.99
C THR A 56 -9.96 -29.96 1.46
N SER A 57 -10.35 -30.94 0.65
CA SER A 57 -10.01 -32.36 0.89
C SER A 57 -8.51 -32.65 0.93
N ALA A 58 -7.68 -31.75 0.38
CA ALA A 58 -6.23 -31.82 0.42
C ALA A 58 -5.62 -31.23 1.71
N GLY A 59 -6.43 -30.80 2.67
CA GLY A 59 -5.98 -30.21 3.95
C GLY A 59 -5.66 -28.71 3.89
N ILE A 60 -5.88 -28.06 2.73
CA ILE A 60 -5.62 -26.62 2.57
C ILE A 60 -6.79 -25.83 3.15
N ALA A 61 -6.50 -24.94 4.11
CA ALA A 61 -7.47 -24.04 4.73
C ALA A 61 -7.53 -22.71 3.97
N VAL A 62 -8.73 -22.27 3.61
CA VAL A 62 -9.04 -21.03 2.89
C VAL A 62 -9.93 -20.17 3.78
N SER A 63 -9.53 -18.93 4.02
CA SER A 63 -10.32 -17.95 4.78
C SER A 63 -10.42 -16.66 3.98
N VAL A 64 -11.62 -16.09 3.82
CA VAL A 64 -11.77 -14.77 3.20
C VAL A 64 -11.70 -13.71 4.28
N LYS A 65 -10.82 -12.72 4.08
CA LYS A 65 -10.70 -11.58 4.99
C LYS A 65 -10.93 -10.28 4.26
N GLU A 66 -11.67 -9.37 4.88
CA GLU A 66 -11.76 -8.00 4.42
C GLU A 66 -10.45 -7.26 4.71
N ASN A 67 -9.77 -6.85 3.66
CA ASN A 67 -8.63 -5.94 3.72
C ASN A 67 -9.12 -4.51 3.50
N ILE A 68 -9.31 -3.79 4.60
CA ILE A 68 -9.59 -2.36 4.59
C ILE A 68 -8.26 -1.61 4.48
N ARG A 69 -8.12 -0.84 3.41
CA ARG A 69 -7.02 0.12 3.21
C ARG A 69 -7.62 1.52 3.14
N ALA A 70 -6.93 2.50 3.70
CA ALA A 70 -7.33 3.89 3.62
C ALA A 70 -6.11 4.76 3.35
N SER A 71 -6.24 5.64 2.36
CA SER A 71 -5.21 6.61 2.01
C SER A 71 -5.86 7.87 1.47
N ILE A 72 -5.62 8.98 2.14
CA ILE A 72 -6.11 10.29 1.73
C ILE A 72 -5.30 10.75 0.51
N SER A 73 -5.99 11.08 -0.60
CA SER A 73 -5.37 11.67 -1.77
C SER A 73 -4.89 13.10 -1.48
N LYS A 74 -3.94 13.62 -2.28
CA LYS A 74 -3.46 15.00 -2.10
C LYS A 74 -4.59 16.02 -2.24
N ASP A 75 -5.51 15.79 -3.17
CA ASP A 75 -6.64 16.68 -3.43
C ASP A 75 -7.64 16.70 -2.26
N ASN A 76 -7.85 15.55 -1.63
CA ASN A 76 -8.76 15.43 -0.48
C ASN A 76 -8.10 15.83 0.85
N ALA A 77 -6.77 15.98 0.90
CA ALA A 77 -6.03 16.22 2.15
C ALA A 77 -6.54 17.43 2.96
N PRO A 78 -6.80 18.62 2.37
CA PRO A 78 -7.28 19.77 3.13
C PRO A 78 -8.64 19.51 3.80
N ALA A 79 -9.57 18.90 3.06
CA ALA A 79 -10.91 18.60 3.55
C ALA A 79 -10.89 17.44 4.56
N ALA A 80 -10.12 16.39 4.31
CA ALA A 80 -9.95 15.26 5.21
C ALA A 80 -9.30 15.69 6.53
N PHE A 81 -8.26 16.53 6.50
CA PHE A 81 -7.61 17.03 7.71
C PHE A 81 -8.55 17.91 8.54
N THR A 82 -9.35 18.74 7.87
CA THR A 82 -10.38 19.54 8.54
C THR A 82 -11.42 18.66 9.22
N TRP A 83 -11.92 17.64 8.52
CA TRP A 83 -12.87 16.69 9.07
C TRP A 83 -12.28 15.93 10.27
N LEU A 84 -11.06 15.39 10.14
CA LEU A 84 -10.37 14.69 11.22
C LEU A 84 -10.20 15.57 12.45
N ARG A 85 -9.83 16.85 12.30
CA ARG A 85 -9.73 17.78 13.44
C ARG A 85 -11.09 18.05 14.08
N LYS A 86 -12.12 18.33 13.29
CA LYS A 86 -13.48 18.62 13.79
C LYS A 86 -14.10 17.44 14.55
N ASN A 87 -13.77 16.22 14.15
CA ASN A 87 -14.30 14.99 14.76
C ASN A 87 -13.37 14.41 15.85
N GLY A 88 -12.40 15.18 16.37
CA GLY A 88 -11.56 14.75 17.49
C GLY A 88 -10.45 13.74 17.12
N HIS A 89 -10.12 13.60 15.84
CA HIS A 89 -9.13 12.67 15.30
C HIS A 89 -7.88 13.37 14.76
N ALA A 90 -7.56 14.57 15.28
CA ALA A 90 -6.36 15.33 14.93
C ALA A 90 -5.06 14.54 15.17
N GLY A 91 -5.06 13.61 16.15
CA GLY A 91 -3.91 12.76 16.45
C GLY A 91 -3.48 11.83 15.32
N LEU A 92 -4.32 11.61 14.30
CA LEU A 92 -3.95 10.86 13.09
C LEU A 92 -3.06 11.67 12.14
N ILE A 93 -3.06 13.00 12.26
CA ILE A 93 -2.31 13.92 11.41
C ILE A 93 -0.92 14.09 11.99
N LYS A 94 0.09 13.53 11.32
CA LYS A 94 1.51 13.71 11.67
C LYS A 94 2.05 14.91 10.93
N ARG A 95 2.55 15.89 11.66
CA ARG A 95 3.22 17.08 11.12
C ARG A 95 4.72 16.93 11.34
N ALA A 96 5.49 16.92 10.26
CA ALA A 96 6.95 16.91 10.33
C ALA A 96 7.49 18.27 9.88
N ILE A 97 8.39 18.82 10.69
CA ILE A 97 9.11 20.07 10.46
C ILE A 97 10.59 19.71 10.44
N THR A 98 11.30 20.04 9.37
CA THR A 98 12.73 19.72 9.23
C THR A 98 13.50 20.95 8.78
N VAL A 99 14.53 21.30 9.55
CA VAL A 99 15.41 22.44 9.30
C VAL A 99 16.84 21.91 9.27
N ILE A 100 17.56 22.17 8.17
CA ILE A 100 18.95 21.73 7.98
C ILE A 100 19.79 22.97 7.69
N ALA A 101 20.71 23.28 8.60
CA ALA A 101 21.63 24.41 8.49
C ALA A 101 22.91 24.05 7.72
N LYS A 102 23.58 25.07 7.17
CA LYS A 102 24.77 24.93 6.33
C LYS A 102 26.07 24.81 7.13
N ASN A 103 26.09 25.43 8.31
CA ASN A 103 27.14 25.37 9.32
C ASN A 103 26.53 25.75 10.70
N ASP A 104 27.33 25.63 11.77
CA ASP A 104 26.86 25.74 13.16
C ASP A 104 26.42 27.16 13.57
N GLU A 105 27.14 28.18 13.12
CA GLU A 105 26.78 29.59 13.36
C GLU A 105 25.45 29.95 12.70
N GLN A 106 25.23 29.49 11.48
CA GLN A 106 23.97 29.70 10.76
C GLN A 106 22.82 28.90 11.38
N GLY A 107 23.10 27.75 12.01
CA GLY A 107 22.10 27.00 12.79
C GLY A 107 21.65 27.75 14.05
N THR A 108 22.56 28.49 14.67
CA THR A 108 22.28 29.32 15.85
C THR A 108 21.44 30.54 15.50
N GLU A 109 21.68 31.13 14.33
CA GLU A 109 20.93 32.28 13.81
C GLU A 109 19.53 31.87 13.31
N ILE A 110 19.41 30.71 12.64
CA ILE A 110 18.13 30.13 12.22
C ILE A 110 17.24 29.80 13.45
N MET A 111 17.83 29.35 14.56
CA MET A 111 17.08 29.17 15.83
C MET A 111 16.57 30.48 16.43
N GLY A 112 17.29 31.60 16.26
CA GLY A 112 16.84 32.90 16.75
C GLY A 112 15.79 33.59 15.87
N GLN A 113 15.71 33.23 14.58
CA GLN A 113 14.79 33.85 13.60
C GLN A 113 13.52 33.03 13.35
N LEU A 114 13.56 31.72 13.63
CA LEU A 114 12.36 30.90 13.76
C LEU A 114 11.51 31.31 14.97
N ASP A 115 11.83 32.38 15.70
CA ASP A 115 10.91 32.96 16.68
C ASP A 115 9.63 33.56 16.02
N ASP A 116 9.64 33.89 14.71
CA ASP A 116 8.46 34.47 13.99
C ASP A 116 8.02 33.77 12.65
N TYR A 117 8.74 32.73 12.17
CA TYR A 117 8.38 31.62 11.23
C TYR A 117 7.99 31.82 9.73
N ASP A 118 8.57 30.99 8.85
CA ASP A 118 7.79 30.13 7.92
C ASP A 118 8.41 28.72 7.83
N VAL A 119 7.58 27.72 8.05
CA VAL A 119 7.97 26.36 8.41
C VAL A 119 7.44 25.41 7.35
N SER A 120 8.30 24.49 6.88
CA SER A 120 7.88 23.36 6.06
C SER A 120 6.99 22.43 6.87
N ASP A 121 5.70 22.75 6.87
CA ASP A 121 4.61 22.05 7.53
C ASP A 121 4.08 20.97 6.60
N LYS A 122 4.75 19.82 6.59
CA LYS A 122 4.24 18.64 5.91
C LYS A 122 3.39 17.86 6.90
N ALA A 123 2.10 18.22 6.95
CA ALA A 123 1.08 17.41 7.58
C ALA A 123 0.72 16.24 6.66
N ALA A 124 0.89 15.02 7.14
CA ALA A 124 0.52 13.80 6.46
C ALA A 124 -0.17 12.84 7.44
N VAL A 125 -1.14 12.11 6.92
CA VAL A 125 -1.74 10.99 7.65
C VAL A 125 -1.07 9.72 7.15
N HIS A 126 -0.50 8.93 8.05
CA HIS A 126 0.13 7.67 7.67
C HIS A 126 -0.94 6.64 7.28
N ALA A 127 -0.88 6.13 6.05
CA ALA A 127 -1.89 5.23 5.49
C ALA A 127 -2.14 3.98 6.36
N GLY A 128 -1.11 3.41 6.97
CA GLY A 128 -1.27 2.26 7.87
C GLY A 128 -2.06 2.58 9.14
N THR A 129 -1.85 3.77 9.72
CA THR A 129 -2.55 4.21 10.93
C THR A 129 -3.99 4.57 10.61
N LEU A 130 -4.22 5.24 9.47
CA LEU A 130 -5.56 5.53 8.98
C LEU A 130 -6.33 4.24 8.68
N SER A 131 -5.71 3.27 8.01
CA SER A 131 -6.36 1.99 7.68
C SER A 131 -6.77 1.21 8.93
N ALA A 132 -5.95 1.22 9.99
CA ALA A 132 -6.27 0.61 11.27
C ALA A 132 -7.47 1.30 11.93
N TRP A 133 -7.43 2.64 12.02
CA TRP A 133 -8.52 3.43 12.59
C TRP A 133 -9.84 3.27 11.80
N VAL A 134 -9.80 3.31 10.47
CA VAL A 134 -10.97 3.07 9.61
C VAL A 134 -11.54 1.68 9.86
N ARG A 135 -10.70 0.65 9.99
CA ARG A 135 -11.16 -0.72 10.31
C ARG A 135 -11.90 -0.78 11.64
N GLU A 136 -11.37 -0.14 12.68
CA GLU A 136 -12.02 -0.07 14.00
C GLU A 136 -13.38 0.63 13.92
N LYS A 137 -13.47 1.75 13.19
CA LYS A 137 -14.72 2.50 13.03
C LYS A 137 -15.79 1.71 12.30
N LEU A 138 -15.41 1.04 11.21
CA LEU A 138 -16.33 0.19 10.46
C LEU A 138 -16.78 -1.03 11.27
N ALA A 139 -15.89 -1.64 12.06
CA ALA A 139 -16.25 -2.74 12.95
C ALA A 139 -17.19 -2.30 14.09
N ALA A 140 -17.09 -1.05 14.54
CA ALA A 140 -17.99 -0.45 15.51
C ALA A 140 -19.35 -0.01 14.89
N GLY A 141 -19.53 -0.14 13.58
CA GLY A 141 -20.73 0.31 12.87
C GLY A 141 -20.83 1.84 12.74
N GLU A 142 -19.73 2.56 12.93
CA GLU A 142 -19.69 4.02 12.79
C GLU A 142 -19.61 4.42 11.31
N ASP A 143 -20.42 5.42 10.93
CA ASP A 143 -20.37 5.99 9.59
C ASP A 143 -19.22 7.00 9.46
N ILE A 144 -18.39 6.81 8.44
CA ILE A 144 -17.21 7.63 8.18
C ILE A 144 -17.18 7.98 6.69
N PRO A 145 -16.69 9.19 6.32
CA PRO A 145 -16.72 9.63 4.93
C PRO A 145 -15.67 8.87 4.11
N MET A 146 -16.07 7.74 3.54
CA MET A 146 -15.18 6.78 2.87
C MET A 146 -14.42 7.41 1.68
N ASP A 147 -15.12 8.18 0.84
CA ASP A 147 -14.50 8.85 -0.30
C ASP A 147 -13.49 9.93 0.13
N LEU A 148 -13.84 10.69 1.17
CA LEU A 148 -12.98 11.75 1.70
C LEU A 148 -11.67 11.17 2.28
N LEU A 149 -11.79 10.04 2.96
CA LEU A 149 -10.67 9.34 3.59
C LEU A 149 -9.94 8.37 2.64
N GLY A 150 -10.44 8.21 1.42
CA GLY A 150 -9.90 7.29 0.42
C GLY A 150 -9.89 5.84 0.92
N VAL A 151 -11.02 5.40 1.48
CA VAL A 151 -11.20 4.03 1.98
C VAL A 151 -11.47 3.10 0.81
N PHE A 152 -10.63 2.08 0.68
CA PHE A 152 -10.75 0.98 -0.26
C PHE A 152 -10.95 -0.31 0.53
N ARG A 153 -12.06 -1.00 0.24
CA ARG A 153 -12.34 -2.32 0.78
C ARG A 153 -12.02 -3.35 -0.29
N GLN A 154 -11.20 -4.33 0.07
CA GLN A 154 -10.84 -5.43 -0.82
C GLN A 154 -10.96 -6.73 -0.05
N ARG A 155 -11.74 -7.68 -0.56
CA ARG A 155 -11.80 -9.03 0.03
C ARG A 155 -10.66 -9.85 -0.57
N ILE A 156 -9.90 -10.53 0.28
CA ILE A 156 -8.76 -11.35 -0.14
C ILE A 156 -8.85 -12.69 0.57
N SER A 157 -8.83 -13.77 -0.22
CA SER A 157 -8.69 -15.12 0.31
C SER A 157 -7.26 -15.37 0.79
N LYS A 158 -7.11 -15.85 2.01
CA LYS A 158 -5.84 -16.36 2.55
C LYS A 158 -5.88 -17.87 2.58
N VAL A 159 -4.90 -18.46 1.90
CA VAL A 159 -4.68 -19.89 1.86
C VAL A 159 -3.56 -20.25 2.85
N LYS A 160 -3.79 -21.25 3.71
CA LYS A 160 -2.80 -21.83 4.61
C LYS A 160 -2.73 -23.34 4.37
N VAL A 161 -1.52 -23.88 4.41
CA VAL A 161 -1.23 -25.32 4.39
C VAL A 161 -0.91 -25.75 5.81
#